data_AF-A0A9D6VD74-F1
#
_entry.id   AF-A0A9D6VD74-F1
#
_cell.length_a   1.000
_cell.length_b   1.000
_cell.length_c   1.000
_cell.angle_alpha   90.00
_cell.angle_beta   90.00
_cell.angle_gamma   90.00
#
_symmetry.space_group_name_H-M   'P 1'
#
loop_
_entity.id
_entity.type
_entity.pdbx_description
1 polymer ?
#
loop_
_entity_poly.entity_id
_entity_poly.type
_entity_poly.pdbx_seq_one_letter_code
_entity_poly.pdbx_strand_id
1 'polypeptide(L)'
;MGVRTTPSAAYRWIGRMVWGFFGCGWFWAALLFAAPVDEVIPIGSITVNPMANNRRAVILQGKTKTVTTYNGLDSFGRAICGQGFILEDDTGSLDVLYLVRCQANDPPALLGEGERVVVHATIDVASDNVKDTEGKELLFKAMATKIVRGK
;
A
#
# COMPACT_ATOMS: atom_id res chain seq x y z
N MET A 1 -38.04 52.23 -62.92
CA MET A 1 -36.88 53.08 -63.28
C MET A 1 -35.66 52.31 -62.80
N GLY A 2 -34.96 51.56 -63.68
CA GLY A 2 -33.78 52.03 -64.44
C GLY A 2 -32.56 52.01 -63.49
N VAL A 3 -31.38 51.44 -63.75
CA VAL A 3 -30.71 50.91 -64.93
C VAL A 3 -29.61 49.96 -64.41
N ARG A 4 -29.28 48.95 -65.22
CA ARG A 4 -28.20 47.95 -65.11
C ARG A 4 -26.81 48.60 -65.32
N THR A 5 -25.80 48.26 -64.51
CA THR A 5 -24.38 48.24 -64.94
C THR A 5 -23.53 47.29 -64.06
N THR A 6 -22.99 46.25 -64.70
CA THR A 6 -21.77 45.49 -64.35
C THR A 6 -20.63 45.96 -65.27
N PRO A 7 -19.40 45.38 -65.33
CA PRO A 7 -18.61 44.56 -64.39
C PRO A 7 -17.14 45.07 -64.25
N SER A 8 -16.29 44.27 -63.58
CA SER A 8 -14.88 43.96 -63.93
C SER A 8 -13.82 44.43 -62.93
N ALA A 9 -13.22 43.49 -62.21
CA ALA A 9 -11.78 43.24 -62.25
C ALA A 9 -11.44 42.03 -61.36
N ALA A 10 -10.97 40.97 -62.01
CA ALA A 10 -10.36 39.82 -61.39
C ALA A 10 -8.89 40.12 -61.06
N TYR A 11 -8.37 39.60 -59.94
CA TYR A 11 -6.96 39.22 -59.86
C TYR A 11 -6.81 37.88 -59.16
N ARG A 12 -5.98 37.06 -59.79
CA ARG A 12 -5.65 35.66 -59.53
C ARG A 12 -4.53 35.56 -58.49
N TRP A 13 -4.52 34.39 -57.83
CA TRP A 13 -3.38 33.53 -57.51
C TRP A 13 -2.70 33.57 -56.12
N ILE A 14 -3.00 32.50 -55.37
CA ILE A 14 -2.11 31.50 -54.74
C ILE A 14 -1.13 31.99 -53.64
N GLY A 15 -1.51 31.68 -52.40
CA GLY A 15 -0.60 31.49 -51.26
C GLY A 15 -1.05 30.26 -50.45
N ARG A 16 -0.12 29.33 -50.22
CA ARG A 16 -0.27 28.00 -49.58
C ARG A 16 -0.59 28.08 -48.08
N MET A 17 -1.35 27.07 -47.62
CA MET A 17 -1.30 26.32 -46.35
C MET A 17 -0.67 26.99 -45.12
N VAL A 18 -1.43 27.06 -44.02
CA VAL A 18 -1.12 26.35 -42.75
C VAL A 18 -2.42 25.91 -42.10
N TRP A 19 -2.52 24.62 -41.79
CA TRP A 19 -3.57 23.97 -41.00
C TRP A 19 -3.62 24.51 -39.57
N GLY A 20 -4.82 24.84 -39.08
CA GLY A 20 -5.07 25.14 -37.66
C GLY A 20 -6.29 24.37 -37.18
N PHE A 21 -6.12 23.09 -36.85
CA PHE A 21 -7.06 22.31 -36.05
C PHE A 21 -6.57 22.35 -34.60
N PHE A 22 -7.14 23.22 -33.77
CA PHE A 22 -7.02 23.15 -32.31
C PHE A 22 -8.32 23.63 -31.68
N GLY A 23 -9.32 22.74 -31.70
CA GLY A 23 -10.51 22.81 -30.87
C GLY A 23 -10.46 21.67 -29.86
N CYS A 24 -9.78 21.90 -28.73
CA CYS A 24 -9.70 20.97 -27.60
C CYS A 24 -11.06 20.87 -26.89
N GLY A 25 -11.89 19.92 -27.32
CA GLY A 25 -13.18 19.56 -26.71
C GLY A 25 -13.12 18.18 -26.06
N TRP A 26 -12.60 18.15 -24.84
CA TRP A 26 -12.96 17.24 -23.73
C TRP A 26 -13.08 15.74 -24.03
N PHE A 27 -11.93 15.11 -24.22
CA PHE A 27 -11.70 13.69 -24.00
C PHE A 27 -11.69 13.42 -22.48
N TRP A 28 -12.86 13.22 -21.85
CA TRP A 28 -12.91 12.63 -20.52
C TRP A 28 -12.62 11.13 -20.64
N ALA A 29 -11.34 10.80 -20.77
CA ALA A 29 -10.86 9.47 -20.45
C ALA A 29 -11.04 9.28 -18.95
N ALA A 30 -12.10 8.58 -18.55
CA ALA A 30 -12.24 8.04 -17.21
C ALA A 30 -11.09 7.05 -16.99
N LEU A 31 -9.98 7.55 -16.47
CA LEU A 31 -8.96 6.76 -15.78
C LEU A 31 -9.65 6.18 -14.54
N LEU A 32 -10.32 5.04 -14.73
CA LEU A 32 -10.62 4.12 -13.65
C LEU A 32 -9.26 3.63 -13.12
N PHE A 33 -8.77 4.31 -12.08
CA PHE A 33 -7.79 3.74 -11.17
C PHE A 33 -8.45 2.50 -10.57
N ALA A 34 -8.20 1.33 -11.17
CA ALA A 34 -8.40 0.06 -10.50
C ALA A 34 -7.52 0.11 -9.25
N ALA A 35 -8.13 0.27 -8.09
CA ALA A 35 -7.45 0.01 -6.82
C ALA A 35 -6.88 -1.41 -6.91
N PRO A 36 -5.62 -1.65 -6.49
CA PRO A 36 -5.11 -3.00 -6.43
C PRO A 36 -6.08 -3.82 -5.59
N VAL A 37 -6.59 -4.91 -6.15
CA VAL A 37 -7.26 -5.94 -5.36
C VAL A 37 -6.26 -6.33 -4.29
N ASP A 38 -6.67 -6.18 -3.03
CA ASP A 38 -5.92 -6.55 -1.83
C ASP A 38 -5.60 -8.06 -1.87
N GLU A 39 -4.57 -8.43 -2.64
CA GLU A 39 -4.17 -9.81 -2.87
C GLU A 39 -3.28 -10.30 -1.72
N VAL A 40 -3.62 -11.46 -1.18
CA VAL A 40 -2.87 -12.12 -0.11
C VAL A 40 -1.56 -12.64 -0.69
N ILE A 41 -0.44 -12.20 -0.12
CA ILE A 41 0.91 -12.57 -0.52
C ILE A 41 1.37 -13.73 0.37
N PRO A 42 1.89 -14.83 -0.21
CA PRO A 42 2.43 -15.94 0.58
C PRO A 42 3.70 -15.51 1.32
N ILE A 43 3.83 -15.90 2.59
CA ILE A 43 4.93 -15.49 3.46
C ILE A 43 6.28 -15.90 2.87
N GLY A 44 6.37 -17.09 2.27
CA GLY A 44 7.56 -17.61 1.61
C GLY A 44 8.11 -16.69 0.51
N SER A 45 7.25 -15.96 -0.20
CA SER A 45 7.71 -15.02 -1.24
C SER A 45 8.42 -13.79 -0.67
N ILE A 46 8.10 -13.43 0.57
CA ILE A 46 8.74 -12.32 1.29
C ILE A 46 10.07 -12.80 1.86
N THR A 47 10.09 -13.99 2.46
CA THR A 47 11.27 -14.53 3.15
C THR A 47 12.40 -14.91 2.20
N VAL A 48 12.10 -15.27 0.94
CA VAL A 48 13.11 -15.57 -0.10
C VAL A 48 13.97 -14.35 -0.44
N ASN A 49 13.38 -13.16 -0.49
CA ASN A 49 14.13 -11.92 -0.72
C ASN A 49 13.55 -10.78 0.12
N PRO A 50 13.91 -10.71 1.41
CA PRO A 50 13.37 -9.71 2.32
C PRO A 50 13.72 -8.29 1.88
N MET A 51 14.96 -8.07 1.45
CA MET A 51 15.44 -6.76 1.03
C MET A 51 14.64 -6.18 -0.14
N ALA A 52 14.26 -7.01 -1.13
CA ALA A 52 13.41 -6.56 -2.23
C ALA A 52 11.99 -6.19 -1.78
N ASN A 53 11.54 -6.73 -0.64
CA ASN A 53 10.26 -6.42 -0.05
C ASN A 53 10.35 -5.33 1.03
N ASN A 54 11.53 -4.77 1.31
CA ASN A 54 11.69 -3.75 2.34
C ASN A 54 10.79 -2.53 2.07
N ARG A 55 10.08 -2.06 3.10
CA ARG A 55 9.10 -0.97 3.07
C ARG A 55 7.89 -1.21 2.17
N ARG A 56 7.68 -2.43 1.69
CA ARG A 56 6.51 -2.80 0.90
C ARG A 56 5.31 -3.04 1.81
N ALA A 57 4.17 -2.44 1.49
CA ALA A 57 2.88 -2.79 2.08
C ALA A 57 2.38 -4.12 1.49
N VAL A 58 2.02 -5.06 2.36
CA VAL A 58 1.63 -6.42 2.02
C VAL A 58 0.42 -6.84 2.85
N ILE A 59 -0.31 -7.82 2.33
CA ILE A 59 -1.40 -8.49 3.05
C ILE A 59 -0.99 -9.94 3.20
N LEU A 60 -0.94 -10.39 4.45
CA LEU A 60 -0.52 -11.73 4.82
C LEU A 60 -1.70 -12.46 5.43
N GLN A 61 -1.76 -13.77 5.24
CA GLN A 61 -2.74 -14.62 5.90
C GLN A 61 -2.03 -15.82 6.50
N GLY A 62 -2.36 -16.16 7.74
CA GLY A 62 -1.74 -17.29 8.41
C GLY A 62 -2.36 -17.58 9.77
N LYS A 63 -1.72 -18.47 10.51
CA LYS A 63 -2.02 -18.79 11.90
C LYS A 63 -1.02 -18.11 12.83
N THR A 64 -1.49 -17.58 13.94
CA THR A 64 -0.64 -16.99 14.98
C THR A 64 0.05 -18.05 15.83
N LYS A 65 1.27 -17.76 16.28
CA LYS A 65 2.08 -18.59 17.18
C LYS A 65 3.00 -17.71 18.03
N THR A 66 3.39 -18.19 19.21
CA THR A 66 4.30 -17.49 20.13
C THR A 66 3.85 -16.05 20.38
N VAL A 67 2.66 -15.92 20.93
CA VAL A 67 1.99 -14.63 21.03
C VAL A 67 2.43 -13.89 22.30
N THR A 68 3.01 -12.71 22.14
CA THR A 68 3.56 -11.89 23.24
C THR A 68 2.93 -10.51 23.28
N THR A 69 2.38 -10.11 24.42
CA THR A 69 1.80 -8.77 24.61
C THR A 69 2.86 -7.72 24.93
N TYR A 70 2.75 -6.54 24.31
CA TYR A 70 3.60 -5.39 24.58
C TYR A 70 2.79 -4.26 25.19
N ASN A 71 3.31 -3.66 26.27
CA ASN A 71 2.80 -2.44 26.88
C ASN A 71 4.01 -1.55 27.24
N GLY A 72 3.99 -0.29 26.85
CA GLY A 72 5.11 0.62 27.08
C GLY A 72 4.80 2.07 26.73
N LEU A 73 5.85 2.86 26.57
CA LEU A 73 5.78 4.26 26.14
C LEU A 73 6.54 4.44 24.82
N ASP A 74 6.02 5.26 23.92
CA ASP A 74 6.76 5.70 22.74
C ASP A 74 7.85 6.72 23.10
N SER A 75 8.68 7.10 22.12
CA SER A 75 9.75 8.09 22.30
C SER A 75 9.25 9.48 22.74
N PHE A 76 7.95 9.75 22.66
CA PHE A 76 7.30 10.98 23.08
C PHE A 76 6.57 10.83 24.42
N GLY A 77 6.74 9.70 25.12
CA GLY A 77 6.11 9.42 26.41
C GLY A 77 4.63 9.04 26.34
N ARG A 78 4.11 8.65 25.17
CA ARG A 78 2.71 8.24 25.00
C ARG A 78 2.57 6.74 25.21
N ALA A 79 1.50 6.33 25.89
CA ALA A 79 1.21 4.92 26.12
C ALA A 79 0.96 4.18 24.78
N ILE A 80 1.71 3.11 24.57
CA ILE A 80 1.58 2.18 23.45
C ILE A 80 1.32 0.78 23.96
N CYS A 81 0.48 0.05 23.23
CA CYS A 81 0.20 -1.35 23.49
C CYS A 81 -0.01 -2.09 22.18
N GLY A 82 0.13 -3.39 22.26
CA GLY A 82 -0.09 -4.27 21.14
C GLY A 82 0.48 -5.64 21.39
N GLN A 83 0.92 -6.30 20.33
CA GLN A 83 1.29 -7.70 20.37
C GLN A 83 2.31 -8.01 19.29
N GLY A 84 3.30 -8.83 19.64
CA GLY A 84 4.15 -9.52 18.69
C GLY A 84 3.73 -10.98 18.60
N PHE A 85 3.81 -11.55 17.42
CA PHE A 85 3.51 -12.96 17.18
C PHE A 85 4.19 -13.43 15.91
N ILE A 86 4.42 -14.74 15.84
CA ILE A 86 4.85 -15.40 14.61
C ILE A 86 3.59 -15.73 13.81
N LEU A 87 3.54 -15.29 12.55
CA LEU A 87 2.52 -15.68 11.60
C LEU A 87 3.05 -16.82 10.73
N GLU A 88 2.34 -17.95 10.68
CA GLU A 88 2.72 -19.13 9.90
C GLU A 88 1.67 -19.43 8.82
N ASP A 89 2.13 -19.68 7.59
CA ASP A 89 1.34 -20.24 6.49
C ASP A 89 2.02 -21.49 5.91
N ASP A 90 1.47 -22.07 4.85
CA ASP A 90 2.04 -23.27 4.22
C ASP A 90 3.41 -23.02 3.54
N THR A 91 3.81 -21.76 3.39
CA THR A 91 5.01 -21.32 2.67
C THR A 91 6.12 -20.81 3.58
N GLY A 92 5.83 -20.46 4.83
CA GLY A 92 6.83 -20.05 5.81
C GLY A 92 6.27 -19.40 7.08
N SER A 93 7.18 -18.86 7.88
CA SER A 93 6.87 -18.14 9.12
C SER A 93 7.48 -16.74 9.11
N LEU A 94 6.81 -15.76 9.72
CA LEU A 94 7.27 -14.37 9.80
C LEU A 94 6.91 -13.72 11.13
N ASP A 95 7.86 -13.00 11.72
CA ASP A 95 7.62 -12.17 12.90
C ASP A 95 6.78 -10.94 12.54
N VAL A 96 5.62 -10.82 13.19
CA VAL A 96 4.70 -9.70 13.06
C VAL A 96 4.69 -8.90 14.35
N LEU A 97 4.81 -7.57 14.23
CA LEU A 97 4.68 -6.65 15.35
C LEU A 97 3.51 -5.70 15.09
N TYR A 98 2.52 -5.71 15.97
CA TYR A 98 1.39 -4.79 15.97
C TYR A 98 1.48 -3.88 17.18
N LEU A 99 1.62 -2.58 16.95
CA LEU A 99 1.66 -1.57 18.02
C LEU A 99 0.70 -0.44 17.70
N VAL A 100 -0.13 -0.09 18.68
CA VAL A 100 -1.08 1.01 18.63
C VAL A 100 -0.95 1.88 19.88
N ARG A 101 -1.60 3.05 19.87
CA ARG A 101 -1.73 3.85 21.09
C ARG A 101 -2.75 3.19 22.01
N CYS A 102 -2.41 3.10 23.28
CA CYS A 102 -3.38 2.63 24.26
C CYS A 102 -4.46 3.66 24.44
N GLN A 103 -5.69 3.25 24.16
CA GLN A 103 -6.87 3.97 24.59
C GLN A 103 -7.45 3.23 25.78
N ALA A 104 -7.67 3.95 26.89
CA ALA A 104 -8.23 3.34 28.11
C ALA A 104 -9.64 2.74 27.87
N ASN A 105 -10.36 3.25 26.88
CA ASN A 105 -11.73 2.84 26.58
C ASN A 105 -11.84 1.83 25.42
N ASP A 106 -10.75 1.56 24.71
CA ASP A 106 -10.73 0.67 23.54
C ASP A 106 -9.38 -0.06 23.47
N PRO A 107 -9.18 -1.10 24.30
CA PRO A 107 -7.97 -1.89 24.25
C PRO A 107 -7.91 -2.69 22.95
N PRO A 108 -6.74 -2.80 22.30
CA PRO A 108 -6.61 -3.57 21.07
C PRO A 108 -7.01 -5.02 21.32
N ALA A 109 -7.76 -5.60 20.37
CA ALA A 109 -8.14 -7.01 20.43
C ALA A 109 -6.88 -7.87 20.47
N LEU A 110 -6.68 -8.59 21.58
CA LEU A 110 -5.58 -9.53 21.73
C LEU A 110 -5.88 -10.78 20.90
N LEU A 111 -4.88 -11.24 20.16
CA LEU A 111 -4.93 -12.53 19.48
C LEU A 111 -4.49 -13.62 20.46
N GLY A 112 -5.13 -14.78 20.38
CA GLY A 112 -4.62 -16.02 20.94
C GLY A 112 -3.69 -16.74 19.97
N GLU A 113 -3.00 -17.77 20.47
CA GLU A 113 -2.23 -18.69 19.63
C GLU A 113 -3.16 -19.60 18.81
N GLY A 114 -2.75 -19.91 17.58
CA GLY A 114 -3.49 -20.76 16.65
C GLY A 114 -4.65 -20.06 15.92
N GLU A 115 -4.90 -18.77 16.20
CA GLU A 115 -5.92 -17.99 15.49
C GLU A 115 -5.54 -17.78 14.03
N ARG A 116 -6.48 -17.99 13.11
CA ARG A 116 -6.31 -17.60 11.70
C ARG A 116 -6.56 -16.11 11.58
N VAL A 117 -5.61 -15.37 11.01
CA VAL A 117 -5.71 -13.93 10.85
C VAL A 117 -5.23 -13.48 9.48
N VAL A 118 -5.75 -12.35 9.03
CA VAL A 118 -5.27 -11.57 7.89
C VAL A 118 -4.61 -10.31 8.45
N VAL A 119 -3.35 -10.09 8.08
CA VAL A 119 -2.52 -9.01 8.58
C VAL A 119 -2.18 -8.08 7.42
N HIS A 120 -2.59 -6.83 7.51
CA HIS A 120 -2.06 -5.76 6.67
C HIS A 120 -0.79 -5.24 7.35
N ALA A 121 0.34 -5.33 6.67
CA ALA A 121 1.62 -4.97 7.25
C ALA A 121 2.52 -4.25 6.26
N THR A 122 3.52 -3.56 6.78
CA THR A 122 4.67 -3.09 6.02
C THR A 122 5.87 -3.92 6.43
N ILE A 123 6.58 -4.48 5.45
CA ILE A 123 7.81 -5.22 5.72
C ILE A 123 8.91 -4.23 6.10
N ASP A 124 9.53 -4.44 7.24
CA ASP A 124 10.65 -3.66 7.73
C ASP A 124 11.87 -4.57 7.87
N VAL A 125 12.79 -4.43 6.93
CA VAL A 125 14.09 -5.07 6.97
C VAL A 125 15.03 -4.07 7.63
N ALA A 126 15.09 -4.11 8.95
CA ALA A 126 16.11 -3.37 9.68
C ALA A 126 17.47 -3.98 9.34
N SER A 127 18.30 -3.26 8.60
CA SER A 127 19.72 -3.58 8.60
C SER A 127 20.25 -3.31 10.01
N ASP A 128 20.53 -4.39 10.73
CA ASP A 128 21.54 -4.46 11.80
C ASP A 128 21.15 -4.05 13.24
N ASN A 129 19.89 -3.77 13.60
CA ASN A 129 19.62 -3.21 14.95
C ASN A 129 18.45 -3.77 15.77
N VAL A 130 17.73 -4.80 15.32
CA VAL A 130 16.65 -5.40 16.14
C VAL A 130 17.03 -6.83 16.53
N LYS A 131 17.49 -7.00 17.76
CA LYS A 131 17.78 -8.31 18.35
C LYS A 131 16.53 -8.86 19.02
N ASP A 132 16.30 -10.16 18.88
CA ASP A 132 15.29 -10.89 19.63
C ASP A 132 15.64 -10.95 21.13
N THR A 133 14.71 -11.43 21.97
CA THR A 133 14.96 -11.71 23.40
C THR A 133 16.12 -12.69 23.63
N GLU A 134 16.47 -13.49 22.61
CA GLU A 134 17.60 -14.43 22.59
C GLU A 134 18.88 -13.82 22.00
N GLY A 135 18.88 -12.53 21.64
CA GLY A 135 20.03 -11.84 21.06
C GLY A 135 20.29 -12.15 19.59
N LYS A 136 19.45 -12.98 18.95
CA LYS A 136 19.50 -13.28 17.53
C LYS A 136 19.04 -12.06 16.73
N GLU A 137 19.82 -11.65 15.73
CA GLU A 137 19.41 -10.60 14.80
C GLU A 137 18.15 -11.04 14.06
N LEU A 138 17.06 -10.30 14.27
CA LEU A 138 15.84 -10.52 13.51
C LEU A 138 16.06 -9.84 12.17
N LEU A 139 16.32 -10.68 11.16
CA LEU A 139 16.71 -10.25 9.81
C LEU A 139 15.69 -9.28 9.19
N PHE A 140 14.40 -9.38 9.56
CA PHE A 140 13.32 -8.49 9.16
C PHE A 140 12.03 -8.80 9.93
N LYS A 141 11.09 -7.85 10.00
CA LYS A 141 9.77 -8.00 10.62
C LYS A 141 8.66 -7.43 9.76
N ALA A 142 7.43 -7.89 9.96
CA ALA A 142 6.23 -7.27 9.41
C ALA A 142 5.60 -6.33 10.45
N MET A 143 5.59 -5.04 10.17
CA MET A 143 4.93 -4.02 11.00
C MET A 143 3.45 -3.96 10.63
N ALA A 144 2.61 -4.59 11.44
CA ALA A 144 1.18 -4.64 11.20
C ALA A 144 0.53 -3.26 11.42
N THR A 145 -0.32 -2.86 10.48
CA THR A 145 -1.17 -1.66 10.58
C THR A 145 -2.62 -2.01 10.87
N LYS A 146 -3.05 -3.21 10.47
CA LYS A 146 -4.40 -3.72 10.72
C LYS A 146 -4.39 -5.25 10.77
N ILE A 147 -5.15 -5.81 11.70
CA ILE A 147 -5.36 -7.25 11.82
C ILE A 147 -6.85 -7.54 11.73
N VAL A 148 -7.22 -8.52 10.93
CA VAL A 148 -8.58 -9.01 10.77
C VAL A 148 -8.58 -10.49 11.12
N ARG A 149 -9.43 -10.90 12.05
CA ARG A 149 -9.61 -12.33 12.36
C ARG A 149 -10.25 -13.03 11.16
N GLY A 150 -9.62 -14.11 10.72
CA GLY A 150 -10.16 -15.00 9.71
C GLY A 150 -11.39 -15.73 10.27
N LYS A 151 -12.44 -15.83 9.45
CA LYS A 151 -13.61 -16.66 9.77
C LYS A 151 -13.28 -18.14 9.63
#